data_AF-A0A0A3J6A8-F1
#
_entry.id   AF-A0A0A3J6A8-F1
#
_cell.length_a   1.000
_cell.length_b   1.000
_cell.length_c   1.000
_cell.angle_alpha   90.00
_cell.angle_beta   90.00
_cell.angle_gamma   90.00
#
_symmetry.space_group_name_H-M   'P 1'
#
loop_
_entity.id
_entity.type
_entity.pdbx_description
1 polymer ?
#
loop_
_entity_poly.entity_id
_entity_poly.type
_entity_poly.pdbx_seq_one_letter_code
_entity_poly.pdbx_strand_id
1 'polypeptide(L)'
;MVNKKSLIIKVLTVTSMLFGVLIFLIITSNKPLEEVNKGSDNDQELSSSELIIPTKEYILKNGFPKNEKGETYGPDMGNLILDEPVLSLTEGENGVLGYIYRPKGISSPSELEEYNKSREKSTPLYLQDGETVIGTYYFN
;
A
#
# COMPACT_ATOMS: atom_id res chain seq x y z
N MET A 1 44.99 48.85 19.74
CA MET A 1 43.73 48.79 20.51
C MET A 1 42.64 48.23 19.58
N VAL A 2 42.35 46.92 19.69
CA VAL A 2 41.42 46.23 18.77
C VAL A 2 39.98 46.47 19.22
N ASN A 3 39.15 47.00 18.32
CA ASN A 3 37.76 47.34 18.60
C ASN A 3 36.93 46.05 18.72
N LYS A 4 36.52 45.69 19.94
CA LYS A 4 35.79 44.44 20.25
C LYS A 4 34.50 44.27 19.43
N LYS A 5 33.86 45.37 18.99
CA LYS A 5 32.66 45.30 18.13
C LYS A 5 32.97 44.77 16.73
N SER A 6 34.13 45.09 16.16
CA SER A 6 34.56 44.59 14.84
C SER A 6 34.91 43.11 14.87
N LEU A 7 35.41 42.61 16.00
CA LEU A 7 35.74 41.19 16.17
C LEU A 7 34.49 40.31 16.22
N ILE A 8 33.44 40.75 16.93
CA ILE A 8 32.17 40.02 17.07
C ILE A 8 31.43 39.93 15.72
N ILE A 9 31.42 41.02 14.94
CA ILE A 9 30.80 41.04 13.61
C ILE A 9 31.51 40.09 12.64
N LYS A 10 32.85 39.99 12.70
CA LYS A 10 33.62 39.07 11.85
C LYS A 10 33.44 37.59 12.23
N VAL A 11 33.26 37.28 13.51
CA VAL A 11 33.01 35.89 13.95
C VAL A 11 31.60 35.45 13.57
N LEU A 12 30.61 36.35 13.64
CA LEU A 12 29.22 36.04 13.29
C LEU A 12 29.01 35.78 11.78
N THR A 13 29.75 36.48 10.91
CA THR A 13 29.67 36.26 9.46
C THR A 13 30.36 34.96 9.02
N VAL A 14 31.46 34.57 9.67
CA VAL A 14 32.21 33.34 9.33
C VAL A 14 31.44 32.08 9.75
N THR A 15 30.73 32.08 10.87
CA THR A 15 29.91 30.93 11.30
C THR A 15 28.64 30.75 10.47
N SER A 16 28.06 31.85 9.96
CA SER A 16 26.90 31.78 9.05
C SER A 16 27.25 31.21 7.68
N MET A 17 28.48 31.42 7.19
CA MET A 17 28.94 30.84 5.91
C MET A 17 29.23 29.34 5.99
N LEU A 18 29.52 28.79 7.18
CA LEU A 18 29.81 27.36 7.35
C LEU A 18 28.53 26.49 7.38
N PHE A 19 27.40 27.06 7.82
CA PHE A 19 26.12 26.32 7.89
C PHE A 19 25.40 26.20 6.53
N GLY A 20 25.65 27.13 5.60
CA GLY A 20 25.05 27.09 4.26
C GLY A 20 25.62 25.98 3.35
N VAL A 21 26.88 25.61 3.53
CA VAL A 21 27.55 24.59 2.69
C VAL A 21 27.12 23.17 3.06
N LEU A 22 26.74 22.92 4.33
CA LEU A 22 26.30 21.59 4.78
C LEU A 22 24.87 21.24 4.28
N ILE A 23 23.99 22.24 4.13
CA ILE A 23 22.63 22.02 3.62
C ILE A 23 22.66 21.76 2.11
N PHE A 24 23.56 22.40 1.36
CA PHE A 24 23.68 22.22 -0.09
C PHE A 24 24.20 20.82 -0.49
N LEU A 25 24.96 20.15 0.37
CA LEU A 25 25.44 18.77 0.14
C LEU A 25 24.38 17.69 0.40
N ILE A 26 23.39 17.95 1.27
CA ILE A 26 22.29 16.99 1.52
C ILE A 26 21.32 16.97 0.33
N ILE A 27 21.15 18.09 -0.37
CA ILE A 27 20.19 18.20 -1.48
C ILE A 27 20.70 17.50 -2.76
N THR A 28 22.01 17.38 -2.98
CA THR A 28 22.55 16.83 -4.25
C THR A 28 22.66 15.30 -4.29
N SER A 29 22.59 14.61 -3.15
CA SER A 29 22.65 13.14 -3.10
C SER A 29 21.30 12.44 -3.26
N ASN A 30 20.19 13.19 -3.22
CA ASN A 30 18.87 12.66 -3.53
C ASN A 30 18.42 13.22 -4.87
N LYS A 31 18.95 12.65 -5.97
CA LYS A 31 18.26 12.73 -7.25
C LYS A 31 17.17 11.66 -7.22
N PRO A 32 15.88 12.00 -7.09
CA PRO A 32 14.83 11.06 -7.41
C PRO A 32 14.97 10.71 -8.90
N LEU A 33 14.96 9.41 -9.21
CA LEU A 33 14.74 8.97 -10.57
C LEU A 33 13.31 9.37 -10.96
N GLU A 34 13.21 10.27 -11.93
CA GLU A 34 12.02 10.34 -12.77
C GLU A 34 11.93 9.04 -13.57
N GLU A 35 11.00 8.16 -13.18
CA GLU A 35 10.31 7.34 -14.16
C GLU A 35 8.83 7.69 -14.11
N VAL A 36 8.43 8.34 -15.19
CA VAL A 36 7.08 8.75 -15.56
C VAL A 36 6.16 7.52 -15.54
N ASN A 37 5.09 7.54 -14.73
CA ASN A 37 3.71 7.44 -15.24
C ASN A 37 2.65 7.65 -14.14
N LYS A 38 2.07 8.86 -14.15
CA LYS A 38 0.72 9.27 -13.72
C LYS A 38 0.10 8.57 -12.49
N GLY A 39 0.45 9.07 -11.30
CA GLY A 39 -0.46 9.13 -10.16
C GLY A 39 -1.09 10.52 -10.12
N SER A 40 -2.42 10.60 -10.17
CA SER A 40 -3.18 11.85 -10.10
C SER A 40 -3.16 12.39 -8.68
N ASP A 41 -2.48 13.50 -8.45
CA ASP A 41 -2.70 14.33 -7.26
C ASP A 41 -4.15 14.85 -7.29
N ASN A 42 -4.96 14.42 -6.33
CA ASN A 42 -6.12 15.16 -5.89
C ASN A 42 -6.10 15.14 -4.36
N ASP A 43 -5.84 16.29 -3.76
CA ASP A 43 -6.16 16.57 -2.37
C ASP A 43 -7.68 16.38 -2.18
N GLN A 44 -8.08 15.18 -1.79
CA GLN A 44 -9.40 14.92 -1.23
C GLN A 44 -9.22 14.53 0.22
N GLU A 45 -9.94 15.24 1.08
CA GLU A 45 -10.32 14.80 2.41
C GLU A 45 -10.89 13.36 2.30
N LEU A 46 -10.06 12.35 2.60
CA LEU A 46 -10.37 10.93 2.41
C LEU A 46 -11.31 10.46 3.53
N SER A 47 -12.59 10.73 3.32
CA SER A 47 -13.69 10.11 4.02
C SER A 47 -13.84 8.66 3.54
N SER A 48 -13.85 7.71 4.49
CA SER A 48 -14.17 6.27 4.34
C SER A 48 -13.07 5.36 3.74
N SER A 49 -12.23 4.81 4.62
CA SER A 49 -11.56 3.49 4.54
C SER A 49 -11.00 3.06 3.16
N GLU A 50 -9.78 3.48 2.87
CA GLU A 50 -8.99 2.99 1.73
C GLU A 50 -8.75 1.47 1.80
N LEU A 51 -8.74 0.81 0.65
CA LEU A 51 -8.40 -0.61 0.50
C LEU A 51 -6.91 -0.84 0.81
N ILE A 52 -6.62 -1.68 1.80
CA ILE A 52 -5.26 -2.02 2.19
C ILE A 52 -4.85 -3.33 1.52
N ILE A 53 -3.87 -3.27 0.61
CA ILE A 53 -3.29 -4.45 -0.04
C ILE A 53 -1.88 -4.73 0.51
N PRO A 54 -1.63 -5.86 1.20
CA PRO A 54 -0.30 -6.19 1.69
C PRO A 54 0.65 -6.54 0.54
N THR A 55 1.91 -6.10 0.64
CA THR A 55 2.94 -6.42 -0.36
C THR A 55 3.41 -7.87 -0.24
N LYS A 56 3.92 -8.43 -1.34
CA LYS A 56 4.46 -9.80 -1.35
C LYS A 56 5.61 -9.95 -0.36
N GLU A 57 6.48 -8.95 -0.26
CA GLU A 57 7.61 -8.94 0.67
C GLU A 57 7.16 -8.95 2.13
N TYR A 58 6.09 -8.22 2.45
CA TYR A 58 5.50 -8.23 3.78
C TYR A 58 4.97 -9.63 4.13
N ILE A 59 4.24 -10.25 3.21
CA ILE A 59 3.61 -11.55 3.44
C ILE A 59 4.68 -12.65 3.56
N LEU A 60 5.73 -12.62 2.74
CA LEU A 60 6.85 -13.57 2.86
C LEU A 60 7.58 -13.48 4.21
N LYS A 61 7.62 -12.29 4.82
CA LYS A 61 8.31 -12.06 6.09
C LYS A 61 7.42 -12.33 7.31
N ASN A 62 6.14 -11.99 7.24
CA ASN A 62 5.24 -11.95 8.41
C ASN A 62 4.02 -12.87 8.29
N GLY A 63 3.81 -13.51 7.14
CA GLY A 63 2.55 -14.16 6.79
C GLY A 63 1.47 -13.17 6.37
N PHE A 64 0.29 -13.68 6.04
CA PHE A 64 -0.86 -12.83 5.72
C PHE A 64 -1.31 -12.03 6.94
N PRO A 65 -1.55 -10.71 6.80
CA PRO A 65 -2.15 -9.92 7.87
C PRO A 65 -3.55 -10.45 8.21
N LYS A 66 -3.99 -10.17 9.43
CA LYS A 66 -5.31 -10.56 9.93
C LYS A 66 -6.13 -9.32 10.27
N ASN A 67 -7.42 -9.37 9.97
CA ASN A 67 -8.38 -8.35 10.41
C ASN A 67 -8.80 -8.56 11.88
N GLU A 68 -9.70 -7.71 12.39
CA GLU A 68 -10.17 -7.78 13.79
C GLU A 68 -10.90 -9.10 14.12
N LYS A 69 -11.49 -9.76 13.12
CA LYS A 69 -12.10 -11.09 13.23
C LYS A 69 -11.09 -12.24 13.18
N GLY A 70 -9.81 -11.94 12.96
CA GLY A 70 -8.74 -12.92 12.82
C GLY A 70 -8.65 -13.58 11.44
N GLU A 71 -9.39 -13.07 10.44
CA GLU A 71 -9.41 -13.57 9.07
C GLU A 71 -8.19 -13.03 8.31
N THR A 72 -7.49 -13.90 7.58
CA THR A 72 -6.34 -13.50 6.77
C THR A 72 -6.79 -12.87 5.46
N TYR A 73 -6.11 -11.80 5.03
CA TYR A 73 -6.39 -11.13 3.76
C TYR A 73 -5.12 -10.88 2.94
N GLY A 74 -5.23 -10.92 1.62
CA GLY A 74 -4.10 -10.61 0.75
C GLY A 74 -4.26 -11.05 -0.71
N PRO A 75 -3.26 -10.76 -1.56
CA PRO A 75 -3.20 -11.27 -2.92
C PRO A 75 -2.88 -12.77 -2.95
N ASP A 76 -3.18 -13.41 -4.08
CA ASP A 76 -2.68 -14.73 -4.39
C ASP A 76 -1.14 -14.70 -4.47
N MET A 77 -0.51 -15.61 -3.73
CA MET A 77 0.95 -15.77 -3.64
C MET A 77 1.45 -16.95 -4.47
N GLY A 78 0.55 -17.69 -5.14
CA GLY A 78 0.84 -18.91 -5.87
C GLY A 78 1.65 -19.89 -5.02
N ASN A 79 2.70 -20.48 -5.61
CA ASN A 79 3.53 -21.48 -4.94
C ASN A 79 4.51 -20.90 -3.90
N LEU A 80 4.47 -19.59 -3.61
CA LEU A 80 5.38 -18.97 -2.64
C LEU A 80 4.98 -19.29 -1.19
N ILE A 81 3.70 -19.53 -0.94
CA ILE A 81 3.15 -19.85 0.38
C ILE A 81 2.14 -20.97 0.21
N LEU A 82 2.15 -21.94 1.13
CA LEU A 82 1.27 -23.11 1.05
C LEU A 82 -0.19 -22.75 1.35
N ASP A 83 -0.41 -21.85 2.30
CA ASP A 83 -1.74 -21.43 2.73
C ASP A 83 -2.14 -20.14 2.03
N GLU A 84 -3.39 -20.06 1.59
CA GLU A 84 -3.96 -18.87 0.98
C GLU A 84 -4.87 -18.11 1.95
N PRO A 85 -5.09 -16.79 1.73
CA PRO A 85 -5.88 -16.00 2.64
C PRO A 85 -7.38 -16.34 2.54
N VAL A 86 -8.08 -16.18 3.67
CA VAL A 86 -9.54 -16.31 3.74
C VAL A 86 -10.22 -15.27 2.84
N LEU A 87 -9.67 -14.04 2.84
CA LEU A 87 -10.08 -12.93 1.99
C LEU A 87 -9.06 -12.75 0.86
N SER A 88 -9.45 -13.14 -0.35
CA SER A 88 -8.58 -13.15 -1.52
C SER A 88 -8.79 -11.89 -2.36
N LEU A 89 -7.70 -11.18 -2.69
CA LEU A 89 -7.77 -10.01 -3.57
C LEU A 89 -8.24 -10.42 -4.97
N THR A 90 -9.16 -9.66 -5.54
CA THR A 90 -9.61 -9.79 -6.93
C THR A 90 -10.00 -8.42 -7.49
N GLU A 91 -10.26 -8.39 -8.80
CA GLU A 91 -10.83 -7.25 -9.51
C GLU A 91 -12.27 -7.59 -9.91
N GLY A 92 -13.23 -6.78 -9.48
CA GLY A 92 -14.64 -6.92 -9.82
C GLY A 92 -15.07 -6.03 -10.97
N GLU A 93 -16.38 -5.75 -11.01
CA GLU A 93 -16.98 -4.91 -12.04
C GLU A 93 -16.34 -3.52 -12.07
N ASN A 94 -16.14 -2.98 -13.28
CA ASN A 94 -15.58 -1.65 -13.52
C ASN A 94 -14.17 -1.43 -12.94
N GLY A 95 -13.40 -2.50 -12.73
CA GLY A 95 -12.03 -2.43 -12.24
C GLY A 95 -11.89 -2.16 -10.74
N VAL A 96 -12.96 -2.36 -9.97
CA VAL A 96 -12.92 -2.19 -8.52
C VAL A 96 -12.11 -3.34 -7.91
N LEU A 97 -10.98 -3.02 -7.28
CA LEU A 97 -10.22 -3.98 -6.49
C LEU A 97 -10.88 -4.18 -5.12
N GLY A 98 -10.89 -5.42 -4.65
CA GLY A 98 -11.41 -5.75 -3.33
C GLY A 98 -11.16 -7.21 -2.97
N TYR A 99 -11.64 -7.61 -1.80
CA TYR A 99 -11.51 -8.97 -1.29
C TYR A 99 -12.80 -9.76 -1.47
N ILE A 100 -12.68 -11.03 -1.85
CA ILE A 100 -13.78 -12.00 -1.80
C ILE A 100 -13.48 -13.07 -0.77
N TYR A 101 -14.53 -13.58 -0.12
CA TYR A 101 -14.43 -14.73 0.75
C TYR A 101 -14.14 -16.00 -0.04
N ARG A 102 -13.12 -16.72 0.38
CA ARG A 102 -12.83 -18.05 -0.14
C ARG A 102 -13.63 -19.11 0.63
N PRO A 103 -14.43 -19.95 -0.05
CA PRO A 103 -15.06 -21.11 0.53
C PRO A 103 -13.99 -22.09 1.03
N LYS A 104 -14.25 -22.72 2.19
CA LYS A 104 -13.37 -23.75 2.72
C LYS A 104 -13.29 -24.93 1.75
N GLY A 105 -12.09 -25.44 1.53
CA GLY A 105 -11.83 -26.56 0.63
C GLY A 105 -11.55 -26.16 -0.82
N ILE A 106 -11.65 -24.88 -1.15
CA ILE A 106 -11.26 -24.33 -2.44
C ILE A 106 -9.83 -23.79 -2.31
N SER A 107 -8.92 -24.28 -3.13
CA SER A 107 -7.48 -24.03 -3.04
C SER A 107 -6.95 -23.20 -4.20
N SER A 108 -7.82 -22.69 -5.07
CA SER A 108 -7.40 -21.77 -6.13
C SER A 108 -8.53 -20.84 -6.58
N PRO A 109 -8.20 -19.66 -7.14
CA PRO A 109 -9.19 -18.78 -7.79
C PRO A 109 -9.97 -19.47 -8.92
N SER A 110 -9.34 -20.37 -9.68
CA SER A 110 -10.03 -21.12 -10.75
C SER A 110 -11.06 -22.12 -10.21
N GLU A 111 -10.72 -22.83 -9.14
CA GLU A 111 -11.65 -23.75 -8.46
C GLU A 111 -12.81 -22.98 -7.81
N LEU A 112 -12.56 -21.75 -7.34
CA LEU A 112 -13.59 -20.85 -6.83
C LEU A 112 -14.60 -20.46 -7.91
N GLU A 113 -14.10 -20.12 -9.10
CA GLU A 113 -14.95 -19.76 -10.23
C GLU A 113 -15.82 -20.95 -10.69
N GLU A 114 -15.24 -22.15 -10.78
CA GLU A 114 -15.99 -23.36 -11.11
C GLU A 114 -17.05 -23.71 -10.05
N TYR A 115 -16.67 -23.62 -8.77
CA TYR A 115 -17.60 -23.85 -7.65
C TYR A 115 -18.78 -22.87 -7.70
N ASN A 116 -18.52 -21.59 -7.91
CA ASN A 116 -19.55 -20.56 -7.89
C ASN A 116 -20.40 -20.53 -9.17
N LYS A 117 -19.85 -20.80 -10.36
CA LYS A 117 -20.64 -20.92 -11.61
C LYS A 117 -21.86 -21.83 -11.47
N SER A 118 -21.75 -22.87 -10.66
CA SER A 118 -22.84 -23.83 -10.42
C SER A 118 -23.89 -23.36 -9.40
N ARG A 119 -23.65 -22.27 -8.66
CA ARG A 119 -24.45 -21.86 -7.49
C ARG A 119 -24.88 -20.39 -7.51
N GLU A 120 -23.97 -19.48 -7.82
CA GLU A 120 -24.17 -18.03 -7.73
C GLU A 120 -23.47 -17.32 -8.90
N LYS A 121 -24.09 -16.27 -9.45
CA LYS A 121 -23.52 -15.51 -10.58
C LYS A 121 -22.52 -14.44 -10.15
N SER A 122 -22.55 -14.03 -8.89
CA SER A 122 -21.71 -12.97 -8.36
C SER A 122 -21.51 -13.09 -6.85
N THR A 123 -20.52 -12.38 -6.32
CA THR A 123 -20.24 -12.24 -4.89
C THR A 123 -19.82 -10.80 -4.58
N PRO A 124 -20.13 -10.26 -3.39
CA PRO A 124 -19.65 -8.94 -2.97
C PRO A 124 -18.12 -8.86 -2.85
N LEU A 125 -17.58 -7.68 -3.17
CA LEU A 125 -16.21 -7.26 -2.85
C LEU A 125 -16.19 -6.52 -1.53
N TYR A 126 -15.23 -6.85 -0.68
CA TYR A 126 -15.04 -6.27 0.64
C TYR A 126 -13.71 -5.50 0.76
N LEU A 127 -13.63 -4.60 1.74
CA LEU A 127 -12.34 -4.14 2.29
C LEU A 127 -11.67 -5.25 3.12
N GLN A 128 -10.46 -4.98 3.59
CA GLN A 128 -9.68 -5.88 4.46
C GLN A 128 -10.41 -6.28 5.76
N ASP A 129 -11.40 -5.50 6.21
CA ASP A 129 -12.22 -5.83 7.37
C ASP A 129 -13.15 -7.04 7.12
N GLY A 130 -13.36 -7.43 5.87
CA GLY A 130 -14.29 -8.50 5.48
C GLY A 130 -15.75 -8.16 5.79
N GLU A 131 -16.09 -6.87 5.95
CA GLU A 131 -17.44 -6.41 6.29
C GLU A 131 -17.90 -5.28 5.37
N THR A 132 -17.03 -4.31 5.09
CA THR A 132 -17.38 -3.16 4.26
C THR A 132 -17.43 -3.55 2.79
N VAL A 133 -18.63 -3.57 2.22
CA VAL A 133 -18.86 -3.87 0.80
C VAL A 133 -18.52 -2.67 -0.07
N ILE A 134 -17.67 -2.89 -1.07
CA ILE A 134 -17.15 -1.84 -1.98
C ILE A 134 -17.42 -2.11 -3.46
N GLY A 135 -17.97 -3.28 -3.80
CA GLY A 135 -18.26 -3.64 -5.18
C GLY A 135 -18.85 -5.03 -5.34
N THR A 136 -18.91 -5.49 -6.59
CA THR A 136 -19.41 -6.82 -6.95
C THR A 136 -18.43 -7.48 -7.90
N TYR A 137 -18.15 -8.75 -7.66
CA TYR A 137 -17.41 -9.63 -8.56
C TYR A 137 -18.38 -10.58 -9.24
N TYR A 138 -18.33 -10.69 -10.57
CA TYR A 138 -19.13 -11.63 -11.35
C TYR A 138 -18.29 -12.82 -11.77
N PHE A 139 -18.80 -14.04 -11.57
CA PHE A 139 -18.15 -15.27 -12.04
C PHE A 139 -18.43 -15.42 -13.54
N ASN A 140 -17.39 -15.68 -14.35
CA ASN A 140 -17.47 -15.68 -15.82
C ASN A 140 -17.36 -17.07 -16.44
#